data_AF-A0A973J3T1-F1
#
_entry.id   AF-A0A973J3T1-F1
#
_cell.length_a   1.000
_cell.length_b   1.000
_cell.length_c   1.000
_cell.angle_alpha   90.00
_cell.angle_beta   90.00
_cell.angle_gamma   90.00
#
_symmetry.space_group_name_H-M   'P 1'
#
loop_
_entity.id
_entity.type
_entity.pdbx_description
1 polymer ?
#
loop_
_entity_poly.entity_id
_entity_poly.type
_entity_poly.pdbx_seq_one_letter_code
_entity_poly.pdbx_strand_id
1 'polypeptide(L)' 'MDNTKDAQNFLASLSPKLRTVLFLHHNEGFSLLEIAEIFGQPSNTVKSQYRRAIFSLREKFSASRMNSKVAPKTISAS' A
#
# COMPACT_ATOMS: atom_id res chain seq x y z
N MET A 1 17.06 1.61 8.36
CA MET A 1 15.91 1.25 7.52
C MET A 1 16.17 1.83 6.16
N ASP A 2 16.17 1.00 5.12
CA ASP A 2 16.29 1.48 3.75
C ASP A 2 14.87 1.73 3.25
N ASN A 3 14.39 2.97 3.46
CA ASN A 3 13.00 3.35 3.24
C ASN A 3 12.50 2.99 1.82
N THR A 4 13.40 2.99 0.84
CA THR A 4 13.11 2.61 -0.54
C THR A 4 12.78 1.13 -0.67
N LYS A 5 13.52 0.26 0.01
CA LYS A 5 13.35 -1.19 -0.05
C LYS A 5 12.08 -1.64 0.67
N ASP A 6 11.78 -1.01 1.80
CA ASP A 6 10.53 -1.24 2.54
C ASP A 6 9.31 -0.80 1.73
N ALA A 7 9.38 0.35 1.06
CA ALA A 7 8.32 0.82 0.16
C ALA A 7 8.09 -0.15 -1.02
N GLN A 8 9.16 -0.65 -1.65
CA GLN A 8 9.06 -1.65 -2.71
C GLN A 8 8.39 -2.94 -2.23
N ASN A 9 8.75 -3.43 -1.04
CA ASN A 9 8.14 -4.63 -0.45
C ASN A 9 6.64 -4.42 -0.16
N PHE A 10 6.26 -3.25 0.35
CA PHE A 10 4.86 -2.93 0.60
C PHE A 10 4.06 -2.83 -0.71
N LEU A 11 4.61 -2.20 -1.75
CA LEU A 11 3.97 -2.16 -3.07
C LEU A 11 3.86 -3.58 -3.68
N ALA A 12 4.91 -4.39 -3.57
CA ALA A 12 4.95 -5.78 -4.04
C ALA A 12 3.86 -6.65 -3.43
N SER A 13 3.42 -6.30 -2.21
CA SER A 13 2.40 -7.02 -1.47
C SER A 13 0.95 -6.59 -1.78
N LEU A 14 0.75 -5.56 -2.62
CA LEU A 14 -0.56 -5.18 -3.14
C LEU A 14 -0.91 -6.03 -4.35
N SER A 15 -2.20 -6.32 -4.53
CA SER A 15 -2.68 -6.94 -5.76
C SER A 15 -2.39 -6.07 -6.98
N PRO A 16 -2.19 -6.65 -8.18
CA PRO A 16 -1.82 -5.90 -9.38
C PRO A 16 -2.76 -4.72 -9.65
N LYS A 17 -4.09 -4.94 -9.53
CA LYS A 17 -5.10 -3.88 -9.74
C LYS A 17 -4.92 -2.69 -8.80
N LEU A 18 -4.67 -2.93 -7.51
CA LEU A 18 -4.47 -1.87 -6.52
C LEU A 18 -3.16 -1.10 -6.77
N ARG A 19 -2.11 -1.81 -7.17
CA ARG A 19 -0.82 -1.21 -7.50
C ARG A 19 -0.90 -0.33 -8.74
N THR A 20 -1.58 -0.78 -9.79
CA THR A 20 -1.74 0.01 -11.03
C THR A 20 -2.48 1.31 -10.77
N VAL A 21 -3.53 1.31 -9.96
CA VAL A 21 -4.24 2.56 -9.59
C VAL A 21 -3.33 3.55 -8.87
N LEU A 22 -2.49 3.07 -7.94
CA LEU A 22 -1.52 3.93 -7.26
C LEU A 22 -0.45 4.47 -8.21
N PHE A 23 0.06 3.62 -9.10
CA PHE A 23 1.06 4.01 -10.09
C PHE A 23 0.54 5.11 -11.01
N LEU A 24 -0.64 4.91 -11.62
CA LEU A 24 -1.24 5.90 -12.50
C LEU A 24 -1.55 7.21 -11.78
N HIS A 25 -1.99 7.14 -10.52
CA HIS A 25 -2.33 8.35 -9.78
C HIS A 25 -1.09 9.15 -9.33
N HIS A 26 -0.11 8.48 -8.70
CA HIS A 26 1.01 9.16 -8.05
C HIS A 26 2.24 9.30 -8.96
N ASN A 27 2.45 8.39 -9.90
CA ASN A 27 3.61 8.39 -10.79
C ASN A 27 3.32 9.11 -12.11
N GLU A 28 2.13 8.88 -12.68
CA GLU A 28 1.71 9.46 -13.95
C GLU A 28 0.80 10.69 -13.78
N GLY A 29 0.32 10.98 -12.57
CA GLY A 29 -0.48 12.17 -12.27
C GLY A 29 -1.94 12.12 -12.71
N PHE A 30 -2.45 10.96 -13.16
CA PHE A 30 -3.86 10.85 -13.56
C PHE A 30 -4.81 11.02 -12.38
N SER A 31 -5.96 11.64 -12.62
CA SER A 31 -7.08 11.65 -11.69
C SER A 31 -7.75 10.27 -11.61
N LEU A 32 -8.47 10.00 -10.52
CA LEU A 32 -9.23 8.75 -10.38
C LEU A 32 -10.37 8.62 -11.39
N LEU A 33 -10.82 9.73 -11.99
CA LEU A 33 -11.81 9.72 -13.06
C LEU A 33 -11.18 9.28 -14.39
N GLU A 34 -10.04 9.87 -14.76
CA GLU A 34 -9.30 9.47 -15.97
C GLU A 34 -8.87 8.00 -15.88
N ILE A 35 -8.43 7.53 -14.72
CA ILE A 35 -8.11 6.12 -14.52
C ILE A 35 -9.34 5.22 -14.72
N ALA A 36 -10.52 5.67 -14.28
CA ALA A 36 -11.77 4.94 -14.47
C ALA A 36 -12.15 4.85 -15.95
N GLU A 37 -11.94 5.92 -16.70
CA GLU A 37 -12.12 5.96 -18.16
C GLU A 37 -11.12 5.04 -18.87
N ILE A 38 -9.83 5.10 -18.53
CA ILE A 38 -8.78 4.22 -19.07
C ILE A 38 -9.10 2.74 -18.83
N PHE A 39 -9.64 2.41 -17.65
CA PHE A 39 -9.97 1.03 -17.30
C PHE A 39 -11.34 0.58 -17.80
N GLY A 40 -12.18 1.47 -18.34
CA GLY A 40 -13.56 1.17 -18.67
C GLY A 40 -14.39 0.74 -17.45
N GLN A 41 -14.07 1.27 -16.27
CA GLN A 41 -14.69 0.89 -15.00
C GLN A 41 -15.49 2.06 -14.39
N PRO A 42 -16.51 1.79 -13.56
CA PRO A 42 -17.17 2.85 -12.80
C PRO A 42 -16.18 3.59 -11.89
N SER A 43 -16.29 4.92 -11.82
CA SER A 43 -15.42 5.76 -10.98
C SER A 43 -15.46 5.36 -9.50
N ASN A 44 -16.61 4.89 -9.01
CA ASN A 44 -16.76 4.36 -7.65
C ASN A 44 -15.91 3.11 -7.40
N THR A 45 -15.73 2.27 -8.41
CA THR A 45 -14.87 1.07 -8.34
C THR A 45 -13.42 1.49 -8.19
N VAL A 46 -12.94 2.42 -9.02
CA VAL A 46 -11.56 2.93 -8.94
C VAL A 46 -11.30 3.66 -7.62
N LYS A 47 -12.23 4.51 -7.15
CA LYS A 47 -12.15 5.15 -5.82
C LYS A 47 -12.07 4.11 -4.69
N SER A 48 -12.87 3.05 -4.76
CA SER A 48 -12.84 1.97 -3.78
C SER A 48 -11.52 1.19 -3.81
N GLN A 49 -10.98 0.92 -5.01
CA GLN A 49 -9.65 0.31 -5.17
C GLN A 49 -8.56 1.21 -4.59
N TYR A 50 -8.54 2.49 -4.93
CA TYR A 50 -7.58 3.45 -4.38
C TYR A 50 -7.60 3.46 -2.84
N ARG A 51 -8.79 3.58 -2.24
CA ARG A 51 -8.95 3.54 -0.78
C ARG A 51 -8.42 2.24 -0.17
N ARG A 52 -8.74 1.08 -0.77
CA ARG A 52 -8.24 -0.22 -0.30
C ARG A 52 -6.72 -0.33 -0.42
N ALA A 53 -6.13 0.22 -1.47
CA ALA A 53 -4.69 0.26 -1.66
C ALA A 53 -4.00 1.07 -0.55
N ILE A 54 -4.46 2.30 -0.30
CA ILE A 54 -3.94 3.17 0.77
C ILE A 54 -4.12 2.54 2.15
N PHE A 55 -5.29 1.95 2.42
CA PHE A 55 -5.56 1.27 3.69
C PHE A 55 -4.59 0.11 3.92
N SER A 56 -4.41 -0.76 2.92
CA SER A 56 -3.49 -1.91 2.99
C SER A 56 -2.04 -1.48 3.23
N LEU A 57 -1.59 -0.39 2.59
CA LEU A 57 -0.25 0.15 2.81
C LEU A 57 -0.08 0.70 4.23
N ARG A 58 -1.08 1.42 4.74
CA ARG A 58 -1.06 1.98 6.11
C ARG A 58 -1.01 0.88 7.17
N GLU A 59 -1.80 -0.18 7.01
CA GLU A 59 -1.78 -1.32 7.93
C GLU A 59 -0.41 -1.99 7.96
N LYS A 60 0.18 -2.24 6.79
CA LYS A 60 1.50 -2.88 6.68
C LYS A 60 2.61 -2.01 7.26
N PHE A 61 2.58 -0.70 6.98
CA PHE A 61 3.52 0.24 7.57
C PHE A 61 3.40 0.29 9.10
N SER A 62 2.16 0.30 9.61
CA SER A 62 1.90 0.33 11.06
C SER A 62 2.32 -0.96 11.75
N ALA A 63 2.01 -2.12 11.16
CA ALA A 63 2.44 -3.42 11.65
C ALA A 63 3.98 -3.54 11.64
N SER A 64 4.63 -3.09 10.58
CA SER A 64 6.10 -3.03 10.49
C SER A 64 6.71 -2.16 11.60
N ARG A 65 6.09 -1.01 11.89
CA ARG A 65 6.52 -0.10 12.97
C ARG A 65 6.26 -0.68 14.36
N MET A 66 5.20 -1.49 14.55
CA MET A 66 4.93 -2.18 15.80
C MET A 66 5.94 -3.31 16.05
N ASN A 67 6.33 -4.07 15.02
CA ASN A 67 7.40 -5.08 15.12
C ASN A 67 8.75 -4.49 15.55
N SER A 68 9.02 -3.21 15.25
CA SER A 68 10.26 -2.54 15.67
C SER A 68 10.21 -1.97 17.10
N LYS A 69 9.02 -1.92 17.74
CA LYS A 69 8.85 -1.51 19.15
C LYS A 69 8.77 -2.67 20.14
N VAL A 70 8.65 -3.90 19.64
CA VAL A 70 8.65 -5.12 20.47
C VAL A 70 9.94 -5.88 20.17
N ALA A 71 11.05 -5.43 20.76
CA ALA A 71 12.17 -6.33 20.96
C ALA A 71 11.66 -7.53 21.81
N PRO A 72 12.04 -8.78 21.50
CA PRO A 72 11.70 -9.89 22.36
C PRO A 72 12.35 -9.61 23.70
N LYS A 73 11.55 -9.28 24.72
CA LYS A 73 12.00 -9.38 26.11
C LYS A 73 12.34 -10.85 26.28
N THR A 74 13.63 -11.16 26.17
CA THR A 74 14.20 -12.44 26.59
C THR A 74 13.75 -12.64 28.02
N ILE A 75 12.71 -13.45 28.21
CA ILE A 75 12.55 -14.13 29.48
C ILE A 75 13.57 -15.26 29.37
N SER A 76 14.81 -14.94 29.77
CA SER A 76 15.80 -15.97 30.07
C SER A 76 15.24 -16.77 31.23
N ALA A 77 15.18 -18.09 31.05
CA ALA A 77 15.04 -19.03 32.13
C ALA A 77 16.11 -18.76 33.20
N SER A 78 15.67 -18.62 34.45
CA SER A 78 16.42 -18.92 35.67
C SER A 78 15.41 -19.07 36.80
#